data_AF-A0A5S9M8I0-F1
#
_entry.id   AF-A0A5S9M8I0-F1
#
_cell.length_a   1.000
_cell.length_b   1.000
_cell.length_c   1.000
_cell.angle_alpha   90.00
_cell.angle_beta   90.00
_cell.angle_gamma   90.00
#
_symmetry.space_group_name_H-M   'P 1'
#
loop_
_entity.id
_entity.type
_entity.pdbx_description
1 polymer ?
#
loop_
_entity_poly.entity_id
_entity_poly.type
_entity_poly.pdbx_seq_one_letter_code
_entity_poly.pdbx_strand_id
1 'polypeptide(L)' 'MSHAAKDYIFLHCLPAHRGEEVTADIIDGPHSKVFQQAENRLHVQKALMKELMYRTSK' A
#
# COMPACT_ATOMS: atom_id res chain seq x y z
N MET A 1 -16.42 -7.70 2.00
CA MET A 1 -15.73 -7.50 3.30
C MET A 1 -16.45 -8.13 4.50
N SER A 2 -17.67 -8.66 4.35
CA SER A 2 -18.43 -9.33 5.42
C SER A 2 -17.74 -10.54 6.07
N HIS A 3 -16.81 -11.19 5.36
CA HIS A 3 -16.02 -12.32 5.85
C HIS A 3 -14.65 -11.93 6.42
N ALA A 4 -14.26 -10.64 6.35
CA ALA A 4 -13.00 -10.16 6.90
C ALA A 4 -13.15 -9.88 8.42
N ALA A 5 -12.02 -9.71 9.11
CA ALA A 5 -12.02 -9.20 10.49
C ALA A 5 -12.71 -7.82 10.56
N LYS A 6 -13.28 -7.48 11.73
CA LYS A 6 -14.03 -6.22 11.92
C LYS A 6 -13.17 -4.97 11.67
N ASP A 7 -11.87 -5.08 11.88
CA ASP A 7 -10.86 -4.03 11.80
C ASP A 7 -9.95 -4.18 10.56
N TYR A 8 -10.45 -4.84 9.51
CA TYR A 8 -9.67 -5.03 8.29
C TYR A 8 -9.16 -3.72 7.69
N ILE A 9 -8.05 -3.80 6.98
CA ILE A 9 -7.57 -2.75 6.06
C ILE A 9 -7.57 -3.29 4.64
N PHE A 10 -7.87 -2.41 3.68
CA PHE A 10 -7.80 -2.72 2.26
C PHE A 10 -6.52 -2.11 1.65
N LEU A 11 -5.81 -2.93 0.86
CA LEU A 11 -4.56 -2.59 0.20
C LEU A 11 -4.65 -2.92 -1.29
N HIS A 12 -3.98 -2.11 -2.11
CA HIS A 12 -3.87 -2.30 -3.56
C HIS A 12 -2.63 -1.54 -4.06
N CYS A 13 -1.83 -2.18 -4.91
CA CYS A 13 -0.54 -1.61 -5.34
C CYS A 13 -0.66 -0.45 -6.34
N LEU A 14 -1.82 -0.29 -6.97
CA LEU A 14 -2.14 0.67 -8.04
C LEU A 14 -1.37 0.43 -9.37
N PRO A 15 -1.88 0.91 -10.52
CA PRO A 15 -3.21 1.51 -10.71
C PRO A 15 -4.34 0.50 -10.46
N ALA A 16 -5.53 0.99 -10.13
CA ALA A 16 -6.71 0.16 -9.88
C ALA A 16 -7.85 0.55 -10.84
N HIS A 17 -8.59 -0.43 -11.37
CA HIS A 17 -9.82 -0.29 -12.11
C HIS A 17 -11.02 -0.50 -11.17
N ARG A 18 -11.73 0.59 -10.87
CA ARG A 18 -12.96 0.54 -10.08
C ARG A 18 -14.04 -0.23 -10.85
N GLY A 19 -14.70 -1.15 -10.17
CA GLY A 19 -15.76 -2.00 -10.73
C GLY A 19 -15.26 -3.30 -11.34
N GLU A 20 -13.95 -3.49 -11.48
CA GLU A 20 -13.35 -4.74 -11.96
C GLU A 20 -12.77 -5.53 -10.78
N GLU A 21 -11.56 -5.20 -10.30
CA GLU A 21 -10.93 -5.91 -9.19
C GLU A 21 -11.34 -5.37 -7.82
N VAL A 22 -11.88 -4.16 -7.76
CA VAL A 22 -12.31 -3.51 -6.52
C VAL A 22 -13.50 -2.58 -6.76
N THR A 23 -14.48 -2.57 -5.87
CA THR A 23 -15.58 -1.59 -5.94
C THR A 23 -15.12 -0.21 -5.44
N ALA A 24 -15.74 0.86 -5.96
CA ALA A 24 -15.45 2.23 -5.52
C ALA A 24 -15.59 2.38 -3.99
N ASP A 25 -16.65 1.82 -3.40
CA ASP A 25 -16.92 1.89 -1.96
C ASP A 25 -15.82 1.27 -1.09
N ILE A 26 -15.07 0.29 -1.61
CA ILE A 26 -13.97 -0.34 -0.88
C ILE A 26 -12.68 0.46 -1.02
N ILE A 27 -12.30 0.86 -2.24
CA ILE A 27 -11.04 1.58 -2.46
C ILE A 27 -11.07 3.02 -1.94
N ASP A 28 -12.23 3.67 -1.97
CA ASP A 28 -12.43 5.05 -1.50
C ASP A 28 -13.03 5.09 -0.07
N GLY A 29 -13.31 3.93 0.52
CA GLY A 29 -13.92 3.78 1.85
C GLY A 29 -12.95 3.91 3.03
N PRO A 30 -13.46 3.91 4.27
CA PRO A 30 -12.69 4.22 5.48
C PRO A 30 -11.62 3.19 5.85
N HIS A 31 -11.79 1.94 5.38
CA HIS A 31 -10.82 0.86 5.59
C HIS A 31 -9.68 0.87 4.57
N SER A 32 -9.76 1.73 3.54
CA SER A 32 -8.73 1.82 2.51
C SER A 32 -7.47 2.50 3.03
N LYS A 33 -6.33 1.86 2.77
CA LYS A 33 -4.99 2.41 3.04
C LYS A 33 -4.13 2.45 1.78
N VAL A 34 -4.75 2.41 0.59
CA VAL A 34 -4.04 2.35 -0.70
C VAL A 34 -3.10 3.53 -0.93
N PHE A 35 -3.48 4.76 -0.53
CA PHE A 35 -2.63 5.93 -0.68
C PHE A 35 -1.48 5.95 0.35
N GLN A 36 -1.74 5.53 1.59
CA GLN A 36 -0.68 5.37 2.59
C GLN A 36 0.32 4.28 2.16
N GLN A 37 -0.16 3.18 1.58
CA GLN A 37 0.68 2.14 1.00
C GLN A 37 1.53 2.68 -0.14
N ALA A 38 0.97 3.50 -1.03
CA ALA A 38 1.69 4.14 -2.12
C ALA A 38 2.77 5.10 -1.60
N GLU A 39 2.45 5.96 -0.62
CA GLU A 39 3.40 6.85 0.04
C GLU A 39 4.55 6.08 0.72
N ASN A 40 4.23 4.96 1.38
CA ASN A 40 5.21 4.10 2.04
C ASN A 40 6.27 3.53 1.08
N ARG A 41 6.02 3.51 -0.24
CA ARG A 41 7.06 3.17 -1.22
C ARG A 41 8.25 4.12 -1.10
N LEU A 42 8.06 5.43 -0.92
CA LEU A 42 9.16 6.39 -0.78
C LEU A 42 10.04 6.06 0.44
N HIS A 43 9.40 5.77 1.58
CA HIS A 43 10.11 5.46 2.82
C HIS A 43 10.92 4.16 2.71
N VAL A 44 10.33 3.12 2.11
CA VAL A 44 11.02 1.85 1.86
C VAL A 44 12.22 2.06 0.91
N GLN A 45 12.04 2.83 -0.17
CA GLN A 45 13.14 3.10 -1.11
C GLN A 45 14.28 3.88 -0.45
N LYS A 46 13.99 4.88 0.39
CA LYS A 46 15.01 5.61 1.17
C LYS A 46 15.83 4.66 2.06
N ALA A 47 15.15 3.77 2.79
CA ALA A 47 15.80 2.81 3.67
C ALA A 47 16.68 1.83 2.88
N LEU A 48 16.17 1.32 1.76
CA LEU A 48 16.90 0.40 0.89
C LEU A 48 18.16 1.05 0.30
N MET A 49 18.06 2.28 -0.21
CA MET A 49 19.22 3.02 -0.71
C MET A 49 20.27 3.22 0.38
N LYS A 50 19.86 3.66 1.58
CA LYS A 50 20.77 3.86 2.71
C LYS A 50 21.50 2.57 3.09
N GLU A 51 20.80 1.43 3.09
CA GLU A 51 21.41 0.13 3.40
C GLU A 51 22.41 -0.31 2.33
N LEU A 52 22.02 -0.23 1.05
CA LEU A 52 22.88 -0.62 -0.07
C LEU A 52 24.15 0.24 -0.14
N MET A 53 24.01 1.56 -0.02
CA MET A 53 25.16 2.48 -0.06
C MET A 53 26.11 2.29 1.14
N TYR A 54 25.58 2.02 2.33
CA TYR A 54 26.41 1.75 3.50
C TYR A 54 27.15 0.40 3.39
N ARG A 55 26.49 -0.63 2.86
CA ARG A 55 27.13 -1.95 2.62
C ARG A 55 28.21 -1.91 1.56
N THR A 56 28.06 -1.12 0.50
CA THR A 56 29.08 -0.98 -0.57
C THR A 56 30.28 -0.12 -0.15
N SER A 57 30.16 0.64 0.94
CA SER A 57 31.25 1.47 1.48
C SER A 57 32.12 0.74 2.51
N LYS A 58 31.81 -0.52 2.83
CA LYS A 58 32.65 -1.43 3.62
C LYS A 58 33.30 -2.46 2.72
#